data_AF-A0A5S3TKK1-F1
#
_entry.id   AF-A0A5S3TKK1-F1
#
_cell.length_a   1.000
_cell.length_b   1.000
_cell.length_c   1.000
_cell.angle_alpha   90.00
_cell.angle_beta   90.00
_cell.angle_gamma   90.00
#
_symmetry.space_group_name_H-M   'P 1'
#
loop_
_entity.id
_entity.type
_entity.pdbx_description
1 polymer ?
#
loop_
_entity_poly.entity_id
_entity_poly.type
_entity_poly.pdbx_seq_one_letter_code
_entity_poly.pdbx_strand_id
1 'polypeptide(L)'
;MNMSNLLRLPVYSCLIICFVAFLSIITPEETYEMSLGEPSFISYNFLFLLLVLTSTFFFVVSYTLSLRIKWFYDIKAIKDIDEASGSSGAVAFSLLLAIALSLVSIFSVTQLISLPKIFAILAGGDEVVMLRKEIAEQISMSSVGWVLPFVLGIITLSLCTILTTNSTKNIKYLLLISIAFFILASFITLTRASIFKLFLLIIIVFLITGRLSLKSVFSLKSTAIIISLFLFFVFIQAARQSEYVDNYGYVSLVYKTFFGYFGASFNRAGAILYEDYYLPGSGFFYYSLNFLWNYPLIPDLLGIKDIALYFDESFPVNSLEAVKTNFYYLSSSSLSLTYNWPSIYGVAISEFGYLFPIYFLILGSVYGLVFRACCIFRTPFYFALCAYLINSVLWWFAGINSYDRYFGIFFTAIFIFSYIQRVKLKSVK
;
A
#
# COMPACT_ATOMS: atom_id res chain seq x y z
N MET A 1 11.55 10.69 -21.07
CA MET A 1 10.42 11.46 -20.50
C MET A 1 10.96 12.70 -19.81
N ASN A 2 10.31 13.87 -19.92
CA ASN A 2 10.75 15.06 -19.17
C ASN A 2 10.63 14.79 -17.67
N MET A 3 11.71 15.06 -16.91
CA MET A 3 11.77 14.90 -15.46
C MET A 3 10.62 15.64 -14.75
N SER A 4 10.13 16.72 -15.35
CA SER A 4 8.97 17.48 -14.89
C SER A 4 7.69 16.64 -14.75
N ASN A 5 7.51 15.60 -15.57
CA ASN A 5 6.30 14.76 -15.54
C ASN A 5 6.37 13.70 -14.43
N LEU A 6 7.58 13.19 -14.13
CA LEU A 6 7.79 12.25 -13.01
C LEU A 6 7.54 12.92 -11.67
N LEU A 7 8.02 14.15 -11.51
CA LEU A 7 7.85 14.94 -10.30
C LEU A 7 6.37 15.25 -9.99
N ARG A 8 5.45 15.07 -10.93
CA ARG A 8 4.01 15.31 -10.71
C ARG A 8 3.24 14.05 -10.31
N LEU A 9 3.84 12.86 -10.37
CA LEU A 9 3.14 11.60 -10.08
C LEU A 9 2.51 11.57 -8.68
N PRO A 10 3.21 11.94 -7.58
CA PRO A 10 2.58 11.96 -6.26
C PRO A 10 1.41 12.93 -6.15
N VAL A 11 1.49 14.08 -6.83
CA VAL A 11 0.40 15.06 -6.92
C VAL A 11 -0.80 14.47 -7.64
N TYR A 12 -0.59 13.83 -8.81
CA TYR A 12 -1.68 13.19 -9.55
C TYR A 12 -2.31 12.05 -8.75
N SER A 13 -1.52 11.22 -8.07
CA SER A 13 -2.04 10.18 -7.18
C SER A 13 -2.89 10.74 -6.06
N CYS A 14 -2.43 11.81 -5.39
CA CYS A 14 -3.18 12.48 -4.34
C CYS A 14 -4.50 13.09 -4.85
N LEU A 15 -4.46 13.74 -6.02
CA LEU A 15 -5.66 14.29 -6.68
C LEU A 15 -6.67 13.21 -7.09
N ILE A 16 -6.22 12.03 -7.54
CA ILE A 16 -7.10 10.89 -7.81
C ILE A 16 -7.83 10.46 -6.54
N ILE A 17 -7.12 10.34 -5.41
CA ILE A 17 -7.73 9.97 -4.13
C ILE A 17 -8.71 11.05 -3.65
N CYS A 18 -8.36 12.33 -3.79
CA CYS A 18 -9.27 13.43 -3.50
C CYS A 18 -10.53 13.39 -4.39
N PHE A 19 -10.40 13.03 -5.67
CA PHE A 19 -11.53 12.87 -6.57
C PHE A 19 -12.44 11.71 -6.16
N VAL A 20 -11.89 10.57 -5.75
CA VAL A 20 -12.68 9.44 -5.23
C VAL A 20 -13.41 9.82 -3.94
N ALA A 21 -12.77 10.60 -3.05
CA ALA A 21 -13.42 11.14 -1.85
C ALA A 21 -14.60 12.05 -2.24
N PHE A 22 -14.40 12.96 -3.19
CA PHE A 22 -15.44 13.83 -3.71
C PHE A 22 -16.62 13.03 -4.29
N LEU A 23 -16.35 12.01 -5.13
CA LEU A 23 -17.39 11.13 -5.66
C LEU A 23 -18.19 10.45 -4.54
N SER A 24 -17.52 10.02 -3.48
CA SER A 24 -18.17 9.37 -2.34
C SER A 24 -19.07 10.36 -1.57
N ILE A 25 -18.68 11.62 -1.47
CA ILE A 25 -19.44 12.68 -0.76
C ILE A 25 -20.67 13.14 -1.54
N ILE A 26 -20.57 13.25 -2.87
CA ILE A 26 -21.71 13.68 -3.70
C ILE A 26 -22.70 12.55 -4.00
N THR A 27 -22.40 11.32 -3.58
CA THR A 27 -23.29 10.18 -3.80
C THR A 27 -24.51 10.32 -2.87
N PRO A 28 -25.75 10.23 -3.41
CA PRO A 28 -26.96 10.28 -2.60
C PRO A 28 -26.95 9.22 -1.50
N GLU A 29 -27.43 9.61 -0.33
CA GLU A 29 -27.50 8.76 0.88
C GLU A 29 -28.19 7.42 0.58
N GLU A 30 -29.37 7.43 -0.03
CA GLU A 30 -30.11 6.21 -0.39
C GLU A 30 -29.30 5.24 -1.25
N THR A 31 -28.55 5.76 -2.23
CA THR A 31 -27.70 4.93 -3.11
C THR A 31 -26.52 4.35 -2.34
N TYR A 32 -25.96 5.14 -1.44
CA TYR A 32 -24.82 4.78 -0.63
C TYR A 32 -25.17 3.68 0.39
N GLU A 33 -26.23 3.91 1.16
CA GLU A 33 -26.72 2.98 2.19
C GLU A 33 -27.21 1.67 1.58
N MET A 34 -27.91 1.72 0.44
CA MET A 34 -28.32 0.52 -0.29
C MET A 34 -27.11 -0.30 -0.78
N SER A 35 -26.02 0.38 -1.18
CA SER A 35 -24.83 -0.28 -1.69
C SER A 35 -23.98 -0.91 -0.59
N LEU A 36 -23.87 -0.25 0.56
CA LEU A 36 -23.00 -0.68 1.65
C LEU A 36 -23.72 -1.48 2.75
N GLY A 37 -25.02 -1.26 2.93
CA GLY A 37 -25.80 -1.82 4.04
C GLY A 37 -25.42 -1.21 5.40
N GLU A 38 -24.97 0.04 5.42
CA GLU A 38 -24.60 0.80 6.63
C GLU A 38 -25.01 2.28 6.44
N PRO A 39 -25.25 3.05 7.51
CA PRO A 39 -25.65 4.45 7.40
C PRO A 39 -24.57 5.32 6.76
N SER A 40 -24.97 6.39 6.07
CA SER A 40 -24.03 7.32 5.45
C SER A 40 -23.57 8.41 6.43
N PHE A 41 -22.26 8.50 6.62
CA PHE A 41 -21.60 9.58 7.39
C PHE A 41 -20.92 10.62 6.50
N ILE A 42 -20.94 10.43 5.17
CA ILE A 42 -20.18 11.27 4.24
C ILE A 42 -21.02 11.92 3.15
N SER A 43 -22.24 11.44 2.91
CA SER A 43 -23.13 12.05 1.92
C SER A 43 -23.40 13.51 2.28
N TYR A 44 -23.05 14.41 1.35
CA TYR A 44 -23.16 15.87 1.51
C TYR A 44 -22.48 16.45 2.75
N ASN A 45 -21.48 15.75 3.32
CA ASN A 45 -20.72 16.22 4.47
C ASN A 45 -19.68 17.29 4.03
N PHE A 46 -20.10 18.56 4.07
CA PHE A 46 -19.25 19.70 3.69
C PHE A 46 -18.01 19.86 4.57
N LEU A 47 -18.11 19.52 5.86
CA LEU A 47 -16.97 19.58 6.78
C LEU A 47 -15.90 18.57 6.34
N PHE A 48 -16.29 17.31 6.11
CA PHE A 48 -15.38 16.28 5.63
C PHE A 48 -14.77 16.64 4.27
N LEU A 49 -15.56 17.21 3.34
CA LEU A 49 -15.06 17.69 2.05
C LEU A 49 -13.99 18.78 2.22
N LEU A 50 -14.25 19.80 3.04
CA LEU A 50 -13.31 20.88 3.30
C LEU A 50 -12.00 20.34 3.88
N LEU A 51 -12.11 19.38 4.80
CA LEU A 51 -10.98 18.74 5.45
C LEU A 51 -10.12 17.92 4.46
N VAL A 52 -10.74 17.16 3.54
CA VAL A 52 -10.05 16.44 2.46
C VAL A 52 -9.36 17.41 1.50
N LEU A 53 -10.04 18.49 1.09
CA LEU A 53 -9.47 19.50 0.19
C LEU A 53 -8.29 20.23 0.83
N THR A 54 -8.40 20.61 2.10
CA THR A 54 -7.33 21.27 2.85
C THR A 54 -6.11 20.38 2.99
N SER A 55 -6.33 19.10 3.31
CA SER A 55 -5.26 18.10 3.41
C SER A 55 -4.54 17.85 2.09
N THR A 56 -5.31 17.74 1.00
CA THR A 56 -4.78 17.62 -0.37
C THR A 56 -3.97 18.86 -0.75
N PHE A 57 -4.48 20.06 -0.44
CA PHE A 57 -3.79 21.31 -0.67
C PHE A 57 -2.46 21.37 0.10
N PHE A 58 -2.46 21.03 1.40
CA PHE A 58 -1.26 21.04 2.24
C PHE A 58 -0.20 20.07 1.72
N PHE A 59 -0.60 18.86 1.33
CA PHE A 59 0.30 17.89 0.70
C PHE A 59 0.92 18.43 -0.60
N VAL A 60 0.10 18.98 -1.52
CA VAL A 60 0.58 19.46 -2.82
C VAL A 60 1.53 20.65 -2.67
N VAL A 61 1.19 21.61 -1.80
CA VAL A 61 2.02 22.79 -1.54
C VAL A 61 3.35 22.36 -0.92
N SER A 62 3.34 21.58 0.15
CA SER A 62 4.56 21.19 0.85
C SER A 62 5.45 20.30 0.00
N TYR A 63 4.87 19.38 -0.77
CA TYR A 63 5.59 18.58 -1.77
C TYR A 63 6.28 19.46 -2.80
N THR A 64 5.56 20.43 -3.37
CA THR A 64 6.10 21.33 -4.40
C THR A 64 7.19 22.25 -3.85
N LEU A 65 7.04 22.74 -2.61
CA LEU A 65 8.06 23.54 -1.93
C LEU A 65 9.30 22.71 -1.62
N SER A 66 9.14 21.47 -1.13
CA SER A 66 10.25 20.56 -0.84
C SER A 66 11.08 20.23 -2.09
N LEU A 67 10.45 20.12 -3.26
CA LEU A 67 11.17 19.97 -4.52
C LEU A 67 12.11 21.15 -4.82
N ARG A 68 11.85 22.35 -4.28
CA ARG A 68 12.63 23.58 -4.51
C ARG A 68 13.72 23.82 -3.45
N ILE A 69 13.73 23.09 -2.32
CA ILE A 69 14.67 23.33 -1.20
C ILE A 69 16.13 23.15 -1.63
N LYS A 70 16.92 24.23 -1.68
CA LYS A 70 18.22 24.20 -2.35
C LYS A 70 19.29 23.34 -1.66
N TRP A 71 19.17 23.05 -0.35
CA TRP A 71 20.18 22.31 0.43
C TRP A 71 20.59 20.94 -0.14
N PHE A 72 19.73 20.28 -0.94
CA PHE A 72 20.11 19.04 -1.62
C PHE A 72 20.93 19.24 -2.92
N TYR A 73 21.07 20.47 -3.44
CA TYR A 73 21.83 20.75 -4.67
C TYR A 73 23.34 20.64 -4.46
N ASP A 74 23.84 20.89 -3.24
CA ASP A 74 25.27 20.81 -2.92
C ASP A 74 25.77 19.36 -2.81
N ILE A 75 24.87 18.39 -2.90
CA ILE A 75 25.16 16.96 -2.98
C ILE A 75 25.53 16.53 -4.43
N LYS A 76 25.89 17.48 -5.31
CA LYS A 76 26.42 17.20 -6.65
C LYS A 76 27.78 16.47 -6.65
N ALA A 77 28.48 16.42 -5.52
CA ALA A 77 29.78 15.74 -5.39
C ALA A 77 29.69 14.20 -5.25
N ILE A 78 28.51 13.59 -5.41
CA ILE A 78 28.29 12.13 -5.29
C ILE A 78 27.93 11.51 -6.64
N LYS A 79 28.54 12.00 -7.72
CA LYS A 79 28.33 11.47 -9.07
C LYS A 79 29.29 10.32 -9.42
N ASP A 80 30.39 10.20 -8.68
CA ASP A 80 31.54 9.36 -9.05
C ASP A 80 31.56 7.96 -8.40
N ILE A 81 30.42 7.46 -7.91
CA ILE A 81 30.31 6.12 -7.30
C ILE A 81 29.48 5.15 -8.17
N ASP A 82 28.95 5.60 -9.30
CA ASP A 82 27.94 4.85 -10.06
C ASP A 82 28.47 3.84 -11.10
N GLU A 83 29.71 3.35 -10.95
CA GLU A 83 30.20 2.17 -11.69
C GLU A 83 30.40 0.93 -10.83
N ALA A 84 30.21 1.04 -9.51
CA ALA A 84 30.27 -0.12 -8.61
C ALA A 84 28.96 -0.93 -8.66
N SER A 85 28.82 -1.67 -9.76
CA SER A 85 28.34 -3.05 -9.76
C SER A 85 27.08 -3.35 -8.93
N GLY A 86 25.91 -3.21 -9.56
CA GLY A 86 24.86 -4.21 -9.34
C GLY A 86 25.41 -5.55 -9.86
N SER A 87 26.21 -6.25 -9.04
CA SER A 87 26.79 -7.52 -9.47
C SER A 87 25.63 -8.44 -9.85
N SER A 88 25.72 -9.03 -11.04
CA SER A 88 24.72 -9.99 -11.53
C SER A 88 24.43 -11.08 -10.50
N GLY A 89 25.42 -11.42 -9.66
CA GLY A 89 25.28 -12.33 -8.53
C GLY A 89 24.39 -11.83 -7.39
N ALA A 90 24.50 -10.56 -6.97
CA ALA A 90 23.66 -10.00 -5.90
C ALA A 90 22.17 -9.95 -6.31
N VAL A 91 21.89 -9.54 -7.56
CA VAL A 91 20.52 -9.56 -8.10
C VAL A 91 20.01 -10.99 -8.19
N ALA A 92 20.80 -11.92 -8.72
CA ALA A 92 20.42 -13.33 -8.79
C ALA A 92 20.12 -13.93 -7.42
N PHE A 93 20.98 -13.67 -6.41
CA PHE A 93 20.75 -14.12 -5.04
C PHE A 93 19.45 -13.57 -4.47
N SER A 94 19.17 -12.28 -4.65
CA SER A 94 17.91 -11.68 -4.16
C SER A 94 16.68 -12.33 -4.81
N LEU A 95 16.71 -12.60 -6.12
CA LEU A 95 15.62 -13.27 -6.83
C LEU A 95 15.44 -14.72 -6.37
N LEU A 96 16.53 -15.44 -6.10
CA LEU A 96 16.47 -16.79 -5.52
C LEU A 96 15.88 -16.77 -4.10
N LEU A 97 16.25 -15.78 -3.28
CA LEU A 97 15.65 -15.56 -1.96
C LEU A 97 14.14 -15.28 -2.08
N ALA A 98 13.73 -14.47 -3.05
CA ALA A 98 12.32 -14.18 -3.31
C ALA A 98 11.51 -15.45 -3.69
N ILE A 99 12.11 -16.34 -4.49
CA ILE A 99 11.52 -17.65 -4.82
C ILE A 99 11.41 -18.51 -3.56
N ALA A 100 12.48 -18.64 -2.78
CA ALA A 100 12.50 -19.43 -1.55
C ALA A 100 11.46 -18.95 -0.54
N LEU A 101 11.35 -17.64 -0.33
CA LEU A 101 10.35 -17.05 0.56
C LEU A 101 8.92 -17.28 0.06
N SER A 102 8.67 -17.14 -1.25
CA SER A 102 7.37 -17.46 -1.83
C SER A 102 6.99 -18.93 -1.60
N LEU A 103 7.95 -19.86 -1.72
CA LEU A 103 7.77 -21.27 -1.41
C LEU A 103 7.46 -21.50 0.07
N VAL A 104 8.13 -20.80 1.00
CA VAL A 104 7.82 -20.86 2.44
C VAL A 104 6.36 -20.47 2.69
N SER A 105 5.89 -19.39 2.08
CA SER A 105 4.49 -18.95 2.22
C SER A 105 3.48 -19.93 1.61
N ILE A 106 3.84 -20.60 0.52
CA ILE A 106 3.00 -21.65 -0.07
C ILE A 106 2.94 -22.85 0.89
N PHE A 107 4.12 -23.31 1.32
CA PHE A 107 4.26 -24.46 2.20
C PHE A 107 3.50 -24.27 3.51
N SER A 108 3.65 -23.11 4.16
CA SER A 108 3.00 -22.79 5.45
C SER A 108 1.47 -22.85 5.40
N VAL A 109 0.86 -22.53 4.26
CA VAL A 109 -0.59 -22.64 4.06
C VAL A 109 -0.98 -24.07 3.68
N THR A 110 -0.23 -24.69 2.77
CA THR A 110 -0.56 -26.03 2.24
C THR A 110 -0.35 -27.18 3.22
N GLN A 111 0.45 -27.00 4.27
CA GLN A 111 0.63 -28.00 5.31
C GLN A 111 -0.65 -28.28 6.12
N LEU A 112 -1.53 -27.29 6.23
CA LEU A 112 -2.74 -27.39 7.06
C LEU A 112 -4.01 -27.33 6.21
N ILE A 113 -3.94 -26.71 5.04
CA ILE A 113 -5.07 -26.56 4.14
C ILE A 113 -4.73 -27.20 2.80
N SER A 114 -5.44 -28.27 2.45
CA SER A 114 -5.20 -28.99 1.20
C SER A 114 -5.51 -28.12 -0.02
N LEU A 115 -4.71 -28.24 -1.09
CA LEU A 115 -4.92 -27.52 -2.35
C LEU A 115 -6.35 -27.66 -2.91
N PRO A 116 -7.00 -28.84 -2.90
CA PRO A 116 -8.39 -28.96 -3.34
C PRO A 116 -9.36 -28.08 -2.57
N LYS A 117 -9.19 -27.92 -1.25
CA LYS A 117 -10.00 -26.98 -0.44
C LYS A 117 -9.76 -25.54 -0.88
N ILE A 118 -8.52 -25.15 -1.17
CA ILE A 118 -8.17 -23.81 -1.68
C ILE A 118 -8.78 -23.55 -3.07
N PHE A 119 -8.82 -24.54 -3.95
CA PHE A 119 -9.45 -24.40 -5.27
C PHE A 119 -10.98 -24.41 -5.19
N ALA A 120 -11.58 -25.16 -4.26
CA ALA A 120 -13.03 -25.11 -4.01
C ALA A 120 -13.50 -23.69 -3.63
N ILE A 121 -12.66 -22.87 -2.99
CA ILE A 121 -12.93 -21.45 -2.70
C ILE A 121 -13.14 -20.60 -3.97
N LEU A 122 -12.63 -21.02 -5.12
CA LEU A 122 -12.93 -20.34 -6.39
C LEU A 122 -14.38 -20.56 -6.84
N ALA A 123 -15.04 -21.62 -6.35
CA ALA A 123 -16.41 -21.99 -6.72
C ALA A 123 -17.52 -21.35 -5.86
N GLY A 124 -17.20 -20.73 -4.71
CA GLY A 124 -18.17 -19.99 -3.85
C GLY A 124 -18.69 -20.78 -2.62
N GLY A 125 -19.51 -20.15 -1.76
CA GLY A 125 -20.20 -20.76 -0.60
C GLY A 125 -19.79 -20.26 0.81
N ASP A 126 -20.57 -20.59 1.85
CA ASP A 126 -20.34 -20.17 3.25
C ASP A 126 -19.04 -20.74 3.85
N GLU A 127 -18.63 -21.93 3.43
CA GLU A 127 -17.34 -22.54 3.78
C GLU A 127 -16.14 -21.65 3.41
N VAL A 128 -16.30 -20.74 2.43
CA VAL A 128 -15.28 -19.78 2.01
C VAL A 128 -14.96 -18.77 3.11
N VAL A 129 -15.95 -18.35 3.91
CA VAL A 129 -15.74 -17.37 4.99
C VAL A 129 -14.94 -18.00 6.12
N MET A 130 -15.32 -19.23 6.52
CA MET A 130 -14.61 -19.99 7.55
C MET A 130 -13.18 -20.31 7.13
N LEU A 131 -12.98 -20.78 5.90
CA LEU A 131 -11.64 -21.11 5.39
C LEU A 131 -10.75 -19.87 5.20
N ARG A 132 -11.31 -18.70 4.89
CA ARG A 132 -10.55 -17.43 4.89
C ARG A 132 -10.09 -17.03 6.29
N LYS A 133 -10.92 -17.24 7.31
CA LYS A 133 -10.53 -17.02 8.71
C LYS A 133 -9.42 -17.98 9.09
N GLU A 134 -9.54 -19.27 8.76
CA GLU A 134 -8.48 -20.27 9.00
C GLU A 134 -7.16 -19.91 8.28
N ILE A 135 -7.21 -19.47 7.02
CA ILE A 135 -6.01 -19.02 6.28
C ILE A 135 -5.41 -17.77 6.94
N ALA A 136 -6.23 -16.78 7.31
CA ALA A 136 -5.76 -15.55 7.94
C ALA A 136 -5.14 -15.82 9.32
N GLU A 137 -5.78 -16.65 10.13
CA GLU A 137 -5.27 -17.12 11.42
C GLU A 137 -3.96 -17.87 11.22
N GLN A 138 -3.87 -18.74 10.21
CA GLN A 138 -2.65 -19.49 9.95
C GLN A 138 -1.50 -18.62 9.47
N ILE A 139 -1.74 -17.66 8.57
CA ILE A 139 -0.72 -16.68 8.14
C ILE A 139 -0.23 -15.87 9.34
N SER A 140 -1.14 -15.54 10.26
CA SER A 140 -0.79 -14.83 11.49
C SER A 140 -0.02 -15.69 12.49
N MET A 141 -0.43 -16.95 12.71
CA MET A 141 0.21 -17.89 13.63
C MET A 141 1.61 -18.30 13.14
N SER A 142 1.76 -18.54 11.84
CA SER A 142 3.05 -18.87 11.22
C SER A 142 3.98 -17.66 11.07
N SER A 143 3.53 -16.46 11.43
CA SER A 143 4.32 -15.22 11.33
C SER A 143 4.90 -14.96 9.93
N VAL A 144 4.26 -15.46 8.87
CA VAL A 144 4.71 -15.30 7.47
C VAL A 144 4.05 -14.13 6.74
N GLY A 145 3.19 -13.34 7.40
CA GLY A 145 2.47 -12.22 6.79
C GLY A 145 3.37 -11.14 6.16
N TRP A 146 4.66 -11.09 6.52
CA TRP A 146 5.67 -10.18 5.97
C TRP A 146 6.27 -10.64 4.62
N VAL A 147 6.12 -11.93 4.30
CA VAL A 147 6.82 -12.57 3.17
C VAL A 147 6.41 -11.97 1.83
N LEU A 148 5.13 -11.89 1.52
CA LEU A 148 4.65 -11.38 0.24
C LEU A 148 5.04 -9.91 0.01
N PRO A 149 4.85 -8.98 0.96
CA PRO A 149 5.36 -7.61 0.82
C PRO A 149 6.87 -7.52 0.58
N PHE A 150 7.67 -8.36 1.25
CA PHE A 150 9.12 -8.38 1.08
C PHE A 150 9.54 -8.89 -0.30
N VAL A 151 8.93 -9.98 -0.76
CA VAL A 151 9.15 -10.55 -2.11
C VAL A 151 8.79 -9.55 -3.20
N LEU A 152 7.63 -8.90 -3.09
CA LEU A 152 7.17 -7.86 -4.02
C LEU A 152 8.22 -6.76 -4.23
N GLY A 153 8.96 -6.50 -3.17
CA GLY A 153 9.95 -5.47 -3.12
C GLY A 153 11.33 -5.84 -3.63
N ILE A 154 11.75 -7.08 -3.40
CA ILE A 154 12.87 -7.67 -4.13
C ILE A 154 12.58 -7.62 -5.62
N ILE A 155 11.38 -8.00 -6.05
CA ILE A 155 10.96 -7.96 -7.46
C ILE A 155 11.06 -6.53 -8.01
N THR A 156 10.54 -5.54 -7.28
CA THR A 156 10.59 -4.13 -7.69
C THR A 156 12.01 -3.60 -7.82
N LEU A 157 12.87 -3.85 -6.82
CA LEU A 157 14.27 -3.43 -6.84
C LEU A 157 15.06 -4.12 -7.96
N SER A 158 14.83 -5.42 -8.15
CA SER A 158 15.45 -6.22 -9.21
C SER A 158 15.03 -5.71 -10.59
N LEU A 159 13.74 -5.41 -10.77
CA LEU A 159 13.21 -4.82 -12.00
C LEU A 159 13.84 -3.46 -12.28
N CYS A 160 13.91 -2.56 -11.29
CA CYS A 160 14.61 -1.27 -11.44
C CYS A 160 16.05 -1.50 -11.88
N THR A 161 16.76 -2.43 -11.26
CA THR A 161 18.16 -2.75 -11.57
C THR A 161 18.31 -3.27 -13.00
N ILE A 162 17.45 -4.20 -13.43
CA ILE A 162 17.43 -4.78 -14.78
C ILE A 162 17.13 -3.72 -15.85
N LEU A 163 16.28 -2.73 -15.55
CA LEU A 163 15.90 -1.70 -16.52
C LEU A 163 16.94 -0.58 -16.66
N THR A 164 17.75 -0.35 -15.63
CA THR A 164 18.79 0.70 -15.62
C THR A 164 20.20 0.17 -15.88
N THR A 165 20.41 -1.15 -15.87
CA THR A 165 21.72 -1.79 -16.10
C THR A 165 21.65 -2.85 -17.21
N ASN A 166 22.81 -3.21 -17.78
CA ASN A 166 22.92 -4.28 -18.77
C ASN A 166 22.89 -5.67 -18.10
N SER A 167 21.70 -6.09 -17.67
CA SER A 167 21.49 -7.43 -17.07
C SER A 167 21.52 -8.56 -18.11
N THR A 168 22.00 -9.73 -17.69
CA THR A 168 22.02 -10.94 -18.51
C THR A 168 20.62 -11.52 -18.75
N LYS A 169 20.49 -12.34 -19.80
CA LYS A 169 19.23 -13.05 -20.12
C LYS A 169 18.74 -13.93 -18.95
N ASN A 170 19.67 -14.57 -18.24
CA ASN A 170 19.36 -15.45 -17.10
C ASN A 170 18.72 -14.70 -15.94
N ILE A 171 19.19 -13.48 -15.63
CA ILE A 171 18.59 -12.64 -14.58
C ILE A 171 17.15 -12.27 -14.93
N LYS A 172 16.88 -11.95 -16.20
CA LYS A 172 15.52 -11.67 -16.67
C LYS A 172 14.60 -12.89 -16.52
N TYR A 173 15.11 -14.09 -16.81
CA TYR A 173 14.35 -15.33 -16.57
C TYR A 173 14.10 -15.57 -15.07
N LEU A 174 15.10 -15.34 -14.20
CA LEU A 174 14.92 -15.45 -12.75
C LEU A 174 13.85 -14.47 -12.24
N LEU A 175 13.80 -13.24 -12.77
CA LEU A 175 12.75 -12.28 -12.43
C LEU A 175 11.36 -12.81 -12.81
N LEU A 176 11.20 -13.36 -14.02
CA LEU A 176 9.93 -13.93 -14.46
C LEU A 176 9.49 -15.11 -13.60
N ILE A 177 10.42 -15.99 -13.23
CA ILE A 177 10.17 -17.12 -12.33
C ILE A 177 9.75 -16.60 -10.95
N SER A 178 10.45 -15.61 -10.40
CA SER A 178 10.11 -14.99 -9.12
C SER A 178 8.71 -14.36 -9.14
N ILE A 179 8.33 -13.68 -10.22
CA ILE A 179 6.98 -13.15 -10.42
C ILE A 179 5.94 -14.27 -10.46
N ALA A 180 6.21 -15.37 -11.16
CA ALA A 180 5.29 -16.51 -11.23
C ALA A 180 5.07 -17.15 -9.85
N PHE A 181 6.13 -17.34 -9.07
CA PHE A 181 6.03 -17.85 -7.69
C PHE A 181 5.31 -16.88 -6.77
N PHE A 182 5.53 -15.57 -6.90
CA PHE A 182 4.79 -14.57 -6.14
C PHE A 182 3.29 -14.58 -6.46
N ILE A 183 2.93 -14.70 -7.74
CA ILE A 183 1.52 -14.82 -8.16
C ILE A 183 0.91 -16.09 -7.57
N LEU A 184 1.60 -17.22 -7.69
CA LEU A 184 1.14 -18.50 -7.12
C LEU A 184 0.94 -18.41 -5.60
N ALA A 185 1.92 -17.86 -4.87
CA ALA A 185 1.83 -17.67 -3.43
C ALA A 185 0.68 -16.72 -3.05
N SER A 186 0.46 -15.64 -3.80
CA SER A 186 -0.65 -14.71 -3.58
C SER A 186 -2.02 -15.38 -3.84
N PHE A 187 -2.11 -16.28 -4.81
CA PHE A 187 -3.33 -17.07 -5.04
C PHE A 187 -3.60 -18.05 -3.89
N ILE A 188 -2.59 -18.80 -3.45
CA ILE A 188 -2.70 -19.81 -2.38
C ILE A 188 -3.05 -19.17 -1.03
N THR A 189 -2.44 -18.03 -0.72
CA THR A 189 -2.74 -17.24 0.49
C THR A 189 -4.02 -16.41 0.40
N LEU A 190 -4.73 -16.45 -0.74
CA LEU A 190 -5.91 -15.64 -1.05
C LEU A 190 -5.68 -14.11 -0.98
N THR A 191 -4.43 -13.65 -1.02
CA THR A 191 -4.05 -12.22 -0.93
C THR A 191 -4.02 -11.53 -2.30
N ARG A 192 -5.15 -11.57 -3.02
CA ARG A 192 -5.25 -11.10 -4.42
C ARG A 192 -4.87 -9.65 -4.64
N ALA A 193 -5.06 -8.80 -3.63
CA ALA A 193 -4.62 -7.41 -3.67
C ALA A 193 -3.10 -7.29 -3.93
N SER A 194 -2.30 -8.27 -3.49
CA SER A 194 -0.85 -8.35 -3.74
C SER A 194 -0.51 -8.49 -5.22
N ILE A 195 -1.33 -9.22 -5.99
CA ILE A 195 -1.17 -9.36 -7.44
C ILE A 195 -1.43 -8.01 -8.12
N PHE A 196 -2.51 -7.32 -7.73
CA PHE A 196 -2.80 -5.98 -8.26
C PHE A 196 -1.68 -4.97 -7.91
N LYS A 197 -1.15 -5.01 -6.68
CA LYS A 197 0.01 -4.21 -6.26
C LYS A 197 1.24 -4.47 -7.13
N LEU A 198 1.54 -5.73 -7.46
CA LEU A 198 2.63 -6.09 -8.37
C LEU A 198 2.47 -5.46 -9.74
N PHE A 199 1.30 -5.57 -10.37
CA PHE A 199 1.06 -4.96 -11.67
C PHE A 199 1.21 -3.43 -11.62
N LEU A 200 0.65 -2.80 -10.59
CA LEU A 200 0.74 -1.35 -10.41
C LEU A 200 2.20 -0.90 -10.22
N LEU A 201 2.97 -1.59 -9.38
CA LEU A 201 4.39 -1.30 -9.16
C LEU A 201 5.22 -1.48 -10.44
N ILE A 202 4.95 -2.51 -11.23
CA ILE A 202 5.60 -2.68 -12.54
C ILE A 202 5.34 -1.45 -13.41
N ILE A 203 4.07 -1.02 -13.56
CA ILE A 203 3.73 0.17 -14.37
C ILE A 203 4.47 1.41 -13.86
N ILE A 204 4.47 1.64 -12.54
CA ILE A 204 5.15 2.77 -11.92
C ILE A 204 6.67 2.72 -12.18
N VAL A 205 7.31 1.55 -12.03
CA VAL A 205 8.74 1.38 -12.31
C VAL A 205 9.05 1.68 -13.78
N PHE A 206 8.24 1.19 -14.72
CA PHE A 206 8.41 1.49 -16.14
C PHE A 206 8.24 2.99 -16.45
N LEU A 207 7.33 3.69 -15.76
CA LEU A 207 7.19 5.14 -15.85
C LEU A 207 8.42 5.87 -15.31
N ILE A 208 8.87 5.52 -14.10
CA ILE A 208 9.98 6.17 -13.39
C ILE A 208 11.32 5.96 -14.12
N THR A 209 11.55 4.78 -14.66
CA THR A 209 12.75 4.47 -15.47
C THR A 209 12.66 5.04 -16.89
N GLY A 210 11.54 5.67 -17.27
CA GLY A 210 11.34 6.30 -18.58
C GLY A 210 11.15 5.33 -19.73
N ARG A 211 10.91 4.04 -19.45
CA ARG A 211 10.66 2.97 -20.43
C ARG A 211 9.21 2.98 -20.93
N LEU A 212 8.31 3.60 -20.18
CA LEU A 212 6.91 3.83 -20.54
C LEU A 212 6.60 5.32 -20.41
N SER A 213 5.77 5.87 -21.31
CA SER A 213 5.29 7.24 -21.21
C SER A 213 3.87 7.27 -20.65
N LEU A 214 3.48 8.35 -19.95
CA LEU A 214 2.10 8.54 -19.49
C LEU A 214 1.09 8.43 -20.65
N LYS A 215 1.41 9.03 -21.81
CA LYS A 215 0.58 8.91 -23.03
C LYS A 215 0.39 7.45 -23.47
N SER A 216 1.41 6.61 -23.29
CA SER A 216 1.32 5.17 -23.58
C SER A 216 0.51 4.41 -22.54
N VAL A 217 0.59 4.78 -21.25
CA VAL A 217 -0.28 4.20 -20.21
C VAL A 217 -1.75 4.46 -20.52
N PHE A 218 -2.07 5.70 -20.90
CA PHE A 218 -3.41 6.10 -21.30
C PHE A 218 -3.77 5.69 -22.74
N SER A 219 -2.90 4.98 -23.45
CA SER A 219 -3.24 4.42 -24.75
C SER A 219 -4.28 3.32 -24.59
N LEU A 220 -5.20 3.21 -25.55
CA LEU A 220 -6.26 2.21 -25.56
C LEU A 220 -5.77 0.78 -25.25
N LYS A 221 -4.57 0.40 -25.70
CA LYS A 221 -4.01 -0.95 -25.46
C LYS A 221 -3.61 -1.20 -24.01
N SER A 222 -2.89 -0.28 -23.38
CA SER A 222 -2.48 -0.41 -21.97
C SER A 222 -3.67 -0.24 -21.02
N THR A 223 -4.55 0.71 -21.34
CA THR A 223 -5.83 0.88 -20.62
C THR A 223 -6.68 -0.38 -20.71
N ALA A 224 -6.76 -1.04 -21.88
CA ALA A 224 -7.48 -2.31 -22.03
C ALA A 224 -6.88 -3.43 -21.17
N ILE A 225 -5.56 -3.53 -21.01
CA ILE A 225 -4.95 -4.55 -20.14
C ILE A 225 -5.30 -4.31 -18.67
N ILE A 226 -5.22 -3.05 -18.20
CA ILE A 226 -5.58 -2.69 -16.83
C ILE A 226 -7.06 -2.95 -16.58
N ILE A 227 -7.93 -2.56 -17.52
CA ILE A 227 -9.37 -2.81 -17.48
C ILE A 227 -9.64 -4.31 -17.49
N SER A 228 -8.98 -5.12 -18.33
CA SER A 228 -9.16 -6.57 -18.37
C SER A 228 -8.72 -7.24 -17.07
N LEU A 229 -7.64 -6.79 -16.44
CA LEU A 229 -7.23 -7.27 -15.12
C LEU A 229 -8.25 -6.90 -14.04
N PHE A 230 -8.73 -5.66 -14.05
CA PHE A 230 -9.80 -5.21 -13.15
C PHE A 230 -11.08 -6.03 -13.34
N LEU A 231 -11.53 -6.18 -14.59
CA LEU A 231 -12.70 -6.98 -14.97
C LEU A 231 -12.53 -8.45 -14.62
N PHE A 232 -11.32 -9.02 -14.73
CA PHE A 232 -11.04 -10.38 -14.26
C PHE A 232 -11.26 -10.51 -12.75
N PHE A 233 -10.80 -9.55 -11.95
CA PHE A 233 -11.06 -9.55 -10.50
C PHE A 233 -12.54 -9.32 -10.17
N VAL A 234 -13.23 -8.45 -10.91
CA VAL A 234 -14.68 -8.26 -10.82
C VAL A 234 -15.42 -9.55 -11.18
N PHE A 235 -15.02 -10.25 -12.24
CA PHE A 235 -15.64 -11.49 -12.67
C PHE A 235 -15.44 -12.60 -11.64
N ILE A 236 -14.25 -12.70 -11.06
CA ILE A 236 -14.00 -13.61 -9.94
C ILE A 236 -14.88 -13.26 -8.73
N GLN A 237 -15.08 -11.96 -8.46
CA GLN A 237 -15.97 -11.52 -7.38
C GLN A 237 -17.45 -11.81 -7.70
N ALA A 238 -17.85 -11.69 -8.98
CA ALA A 238 -19.18 -11.99 -9.49
C ALA A 238 -19.53 -13.47 -9.38
N ALA A 239 -18.60 -14.34 -9.79
CA ALA A 239 -18.73 -15.78 -9.67
C ALA A 239 -18.92 -16.24 -8.21
N ARG A 240 -18.55 -15.41 -7.23
CA ARG A 240 -18.67 -15.69 -5.79
C ARG A 240 -19.90 -15.13 -5.14
N GLN A 241 -20.53 -14.14 -5.76
CA GLN A 241 -21.76 -13.52 -5.32
C GLN A 241 -22.84 -13.77 -6.37
N SER A 242 -22.94 -15.01 -6.86
CA SER A 242 -23.86 -15.38 -7.94
C SER A 242 -25.30 -15.01 -7.58
N GLU A 243 -25.74 -15.24 -6.35
CA GLU A 243 -27.06 -14.81 -5.87
C GLU A 243 -27.28 -13.29 -5.97
N TYR A 244 -26.24 -12.47 -5.79
CA TYR A 244 -26.35 -11.03 -5.94
C TYR A 244 -26.39 -10.61 -7.42
N VAL A 245 -25.62 -11.30 -8.27
CA VAL A 245 -25.61 -11.09 -9.72
C VAL A 245 -26.97 -11.48 -10.32
N ASP A 246 -27.56 -12.57 -9.85
CA ASP A 246 -28.86 -13.07 -10.29
C ASP A 246 -30.01 -12.12 -9.89
N ASN A 247 -29.90 -11.46 -8.74
CA ASN A 247 -30.93 -10.54 -8.22
C ASN A 247 -30.77 -9.07 -8.64
N TYR A 248 -29.53 -8.59 -8.86
CA TYR A 248 -29.24 -7.16 -9.06
C TYR A 248 -28.39 -6.85 -10.30
N GLY A 249 -27.88 -7.87 -10.99
CA GLY A 249 -27.08 -7.72 -12.21
C GLY A 249 -25.62 -7.31 -12.01
N TYR A 250 -24.81 -7.48 -13.06
CA TYR A 250 -23.36 -7.22 -13.05
C TYR A 250 -22.98 -5.76 -12.83
N VAL A 251 -23.79 -4.81 -13.31
CA VAL A 251 -23.54 -3.37 -13.13
C VAL A 251 -23.66 -3.01 -11.65
N SER A 252 -24.70 -3.51 -10.97
CA SER A 252 -24.86 -3.33 -9.51
C SER A 252 -23.71 -3.93 -8.72
N LEU A 253 -23.21 -5.11 -9.11
CA LEU A 253 -22.04 -5.71 -8.49
C LEU A 253 -20.77 -4.85 -8.63
N VAL A 254 -20.53 -4.27 -9.82
CA VAL A 254 -19.38 -3.37 -10.04
C VAL A 254 -19.50 -2.13 -9.14
N TYR A 255 -20.69 -1.54 -9.07
CA TYR A 255 -20.96 -0.40 -8.20
C TYR A 255 -20.76 -0.77 -6.72
N LYS A 256 -21.34 -1.86 -6.24
CA LYS A 256 -21.16 -2.37 -4.88
C LYS A 256 -19.70 -2.68 -4.56
N THR A 257 -18.95 -3.22 -5.53
CA THR A 257 -17.51 -3.48 -5.36
C THR A 257 -16.73 -2.18 -5.23
N PHE A 258 -16.99 -1.20 -6.11
CA PHE A 258 -16.34 0.10 -6.06
C PHE A 258 -16.67 0.84 -4.75
N PHE A 259 -17.95 1.00 -4.42
CA PHE A 259 -18.37 1.64 -3.18
C PHE A 259 -17.93 0.87 -1.95
N GLY A 260 -17.97 -0.46 -1.96
CA GLY A 260 -17.50 -1.30 -0.86
C GLY A 260 -16.01 -1.14 -0.55
N TYR A 261 -15.15 -0.99 -1.57
CA TYR A 261 -13.72 -0.80 -1.33
C TYR A 261 -13.32 0.67 -1.12
N PHE A 262 -13.90 1.60 -1.88
CA PHE A 262 -13.52 3.01 -1.84
C PHE A 262 -14.47 3.82 -0.94
N GLY A 263 -15.76 3.82 -1.27
CA GLY A 263 -16.80 4.57 -0.54
C GLY A 263 -16.82 4.25 0.95
N ALA A 264 -16.87 2.96 1.29
CA ALA A 264 -16.91 2.46 2.67
C ALA A 264 -15.72 2.97 3.51
N SER A 265 -14.54 3.06 2.90
CA SER A 265 -13.35 3.55 3.58
C SER A 265 -13.40 5.05 3.88
N PHE A 266 -14.05 5.83 3.02
CA PHE A 266 -14.39 7.22 3.33
C PHE A 266 -15.52 7.32 4.36
N ASN A 267 -16.51 6.41 4.35
CA ASN A 267 -17.56 6.37 5.37
C ASN A 267 -16.98 6.28 6.77
N ARG A 268 -16.04 5.35 6.94
CA ARG A 268 -15.35 5.10 8.21
C ARG A 268 -14.61 6.34 8.69
N ALA A 269 -14.06 7.13 7.77
CA ALA A 269 -13.46 8.42 8.11
C ALA A 269 -14.52 9.44 8.56
N GLY A 270 -15.70 9.45 7.94
CA GLY A 270 -16.86 10.23 8.41
C GLY A 270 -17.35 9.78 9.78
N ALA A 271 -17.49 8.48 10.01
CA ALA A 271 -17.91 7.90 11.28
C ALA A 271 -16.94 8.23 12.43
N ILE A 272 -15.63 8.27 12.14
CA ILE A 272 -14.62 8.79 13.10
C ILE A 272 -14.85 10.27 13.40
N LEU A 273 -15.13 11.09 12.39
CA LEU A 273 -15.43 12.51 12.58
C LEU A 273 -16.69 12.76 13.41
N TYR A 274 -17.66 11.85 13.33
CA TYR A 274 -18.91 11.88 14.10
C TYR A 274 -18.87 11.04 15.38
N GLU A 275 -17.69 10.55 15.79
CA GLU A 275 -17.53 9.83 17.06
C GLU A 275 -18.35 8.51 17.15
N ASP A 276 -18.83 7.96 16.03
CA ASP A 276 -19.55 6.66 15.96
C ASP A 276 -18.57 5.48 15.88
N TYR A 277 -17.34 5.74 15.43
CA TYR A 277 -16.32 4.72 15.23
C TYR A 277 -14.94 5.23 15.68
N TYR A 278 -14.22 4.40 16.42
CA TYR A 278 -12.90 4.71 16.97
C TYR A 278 -11.87 3.69 16.52
N LEU A 279 -10.64 4.16 16.30
CA LEU A 279 -9.49 3.30 16.09
C LEU A 279 -8.75 3.05 17.41
N PRO A 280 -8.36 1.80 17.73
CA PRO A 280 -7.63 1.50 18.95
C PRO A 280 -6.23 2.13 18.96
N GLY A 281 -5.81 2.73 20.07
CA GLY A 281 -4.56 3.50 20.12
C GLY A 281 -4.62 4.83 19.35
N SER A 282 -5.82 5.33 19.06
CA SER A 282 -6.05 6.71 18.59
C SER A 282 -5.34 7.71 19.52
N GLY A 283 -4.67 8.70 18.91
CA GLY A 283 -3.84 9.68 19.64
C GLY A 283 -2.38 9.26 19.90
N PHE A 284 -2.04 7.97 19.76
CA PHE A 284 -0.65 7.48 19.90
C PHE A 284 0.10 7.39 18.57
N PHE A 285 -0.47 7.91 17.48
CA PHE A 285 0.13 7.84 16.14
C PHE A 285 0.43 6.39 15.68
N TYR A 286 -0.31 5.40 16.20
CA TYR A 286 -0.12 3.98 15.90
C TYR A 286 -0.29 3.63 14.41
N TYR A 287 -1.26 4.25 13.74
CA TYR A 287 -1.61 4.02 12.35
C TYR A 287 -0.88 4.97 11.39
N SER A 288 -0.71 6.25 11.72
CA SER A 288 0.10 7.18 10.89
C SER A 288 1.59 6.84 10.91
N LEU A 289 2.11 6.41 12.06
CA LEU A 289 3.49 5.98 12.23
C LEU A 289 3.60 4.46 12.38
N ASN A 290 2.71 3.71 11.76
CA ASN A 290 2.62 2.24 11.90
C ASN A 290 3.95 1.51 11.66
N PHE A 291 4.83 2.08 10.83
CA PHE A 291 6.17 1.56 10.57
C PHE A 291 7.10 1.59 11.79
N LEU A 292 6.91 2.52 12.73
CA LEU A 292 7.66 2.57 13.99
C LEU A 292 7.18 1.50 14.97
N TRP A 293 5.87 1.31 15.05
CA TRP A 293 5.22 0.45 16.05
C TRP A 293 5.28 -1.04 15.73
N ASN A 294 5.25 -1.38 14.44
CA ASN A 294 5.24 -2.77 13.98
C ASN A 294 6.60 -3.23 13.41
N TYR A 295 7.67 -2.48 13.67
CA TYR A 295 9.03 -2.91 13.31
C TYR A 295 9.48 -4.06 14.23
N PRO A 296 10.10 -5.14 13.73
CA PRO A 296 10.46 -6.32 14.54
C PRO A 296 11.59 -6.11 15.57
N LEU A 297 12.13 -4.90 15.74
CA LEU A 297 13.31 -4.62 16.56
C LEU A 297 13.23 -3.22 17.19
N ILE A 298 12.88 -2.18 16.44
CA ILE A 298 12.88 -0.79 16.95
C ILE A 298 11.99 -0.59 18.19
N PRO A 299 10.69 -0.93 18.17
CA PRO A 299 9.79 -0.69 19.30
C PRO A 299 10.14 -1.55 20.52
N ASP A 300 10.64 -2.77 20.33
CA ASP A 300 11.05 -3.65 21.42
C ASP A 300 12.40 -3.18 22.02
N LEU A 301 13.34 -2.70 21.20
CA LEU A 301 14.61 -2.13 21.66
C LEU A 301 14.45 -0.80 22.40
N LEU A 302 13.48 0.01 21.98
CA LEU A 302 13.21 1.33 22.54
C LEU A 302 12.13 1.30 23.65
N GLY A 303 11.55 0.14 23.95
CA GLY A 303 10.50 -0.01 24.96
C GLY A 303 9.22 0.80 24.68
N ILE A 304 8.99 1.21 23.43
CA ILE A 304 7.91 2.16 23.09
C ILE A 304 6.54 1.51 23.28
N LYS A 305 6.44 0.20 23.08
CA LYS A 305 5.20 -0.55 23.32
C LYS A 305 4.82 -0.57 24.80
N ASP A 306 5.79 -0.76 25.69
CA ASP A 306 5.54 -0.76 27.14
C ASP A 306 5.10 0.62 27.62
N ILE A 307 5.69 1.69 27.07
CA ILE A 307 5.27 3.07 27.33
C ILE A 307 3.84 3.29 26.82
N ALA A 308 3.50 2.83 25.62
CA ALA A 308 2.16 3.01 25.07
C ALA A 308 1.10 2.26 25.90
N LEU A 309 1.38 1.01 26.29
CA LEU A 309 0.51 0.21 27.16
C LEU A 309 0.33 0.81 28.55
N TYR A 310 1.33 1.55 29.06
CA TYR A 310 1.20 2.29 30.33
C TYR A 310 0.17 3.42 30.24
N PHE A 311 0.04 4.07 29.08
CA PHE A 311 -0.90 5.18 28.88
C PHE A 311 -2.27 4.75 28.33
N ASP A 312 -2.34 3.62 27.64
CA ASP A 312 -3.57 3.03 27.11
C ASP A 312 -3.46 1.50 27.11
N GLU A 313 -4.11 0.84 28.07
CA GLU A 313 -4.14 -0.62 28.16
C GLU A 313 -4.79 -1.29 26.93
N SER A 314 -5.58 -0.53 26.15
CA SER A 314 -6.18 -0.99 24.91
C SER A 314 -5.27 -0.85 23.68
N PHE A 315 -4.05 -0.34 23.87
CA PHE A 315 -3.08 -0.15 22.81
C PHE A 315 -2.71 -1.49 22.15
N PRO A 316 -2.78 -1.60 20.81
CA PRO A 316 -2.46 -2.83 20.12
C PRO A 316 -0.94 -3.07 20.09
N VAL A 317 -0.48 -4.15 20.74
CA VAL A 317 0.95 -4.48 20.88
C VAL A 317 1.53 -5.05 19.58
N ASN A 318 0.65 -5.58 18.73
CA ASN A 318 0.99 -6.09 17.42
C ASN A 318 -0.13 -5.86 16.40
N SER A 319 0.19 -6.13 15.13
CA SER A 319 -0.76 -5.94 14.04
C SER A 319 -2.00 -6.84 14.11
N LEU A 320 -1.89 -8.04 14.70
CA LEU A 320 -3.03 -8.95 14.83
C LEU A 320 -4.02 -8.41 15.85
N GLU A 321 -3.53 -7.93 16.99
CA GLU A 321 -4.34 -7.24 18.00
C GLU A 321 -4.98 -5.99 17.42
N ALA A 322 -4.23 -5.17 16.67
CA ALA A 322 -4.81 -4.01 16.00
C ALA A 322 -5.99 -4.39 15.07
N VAL A 323 -5.89 -5.52 14.35
CA VAL A 323 -7.00 -6.01 13.52
C VAL A 323 -8.17 -6.49 14.38
N LYS A 324 -7.89 -7.31 15.41
CA LYS A 324 -8.93 -7.85 16.31
C LYS A 324 -9.69 -6.75 17.03
N THR A 325 -8.96 -5.82 17.64
CA THR A 325 -9.53 -4.70 18.38
C THR A 325 -10.28 -3.76 17.43
N ASN A 326 -9.80 -3.57 16.20
CA ASN A 326 -10.55 -2.82 15.20
C ASN A 326 -11.91 -3.48 14.87
N PHE A 327 -11.96 -4.81 14.70
CA PHE A 327 -13.23 -5.52 14.53
C PHE A 327 -14.15 -5.40 15.74
N TYR A 328 -13.60 -5.38 16.95
CA TYR A 328 -14.37 -5.12 18.16
C TYR A 328 -15.04 -3.74 18.12
N TYR A 329 -14.29 -2.66 17.84
CA TYR A 329 -14.85 -1.31 17.72
C TYR A 329 -15.84 -1.16 16.56
N LEU A 330 -15.60 -1.86 15.43
CA LEU A 330 -16.58 -1.92 14.34
C LEU A 330 -17.87 -2.61 14.78
N SER A 331 -17.79 -3.67 15.58
CA SER A 331 -18.98 -4.40 16.05
C SER A 331 -19.84 -3.60 17.03
N SER A 332 -19.25 -2.60 17.68
CA SER A 332 -19.97 -1.64 18.53
C SER A 332 -20.45 -0.39 17.79
N SER A 333 -20.08 -0.22 16.51
CA SER A 333 -20.50 0.92 15.68
C SER A 333 -21.72 0.56 14.82
N SER A 334 -22.30 1.55 14.15
CA SER A 334 -23.37 1.32 13.17
C SER A 334 -22.87 0.78 11.81
N LEU A 335 -21.57 0.59 11.65
CA LEU A 335 -20.93 0.23 10.38
C LEU A 335 -20.92 -1.28 10.11
N SER A 336 -20.86 -1.63 8.83
CA SER A 336 -20.75 -3.03 8.39
C SER A 336 -19.38 -3.62 8.72
N LEU A 337 -19.38 -4.80 9.35
CA LEU A 337 -18.19 -5.61 9.60
C LEU A 337 -17.51 -6.10 8.30
N THR A 338 -18.19 -6.00 7.16
CA THR A 338 -17.66 -6.45 5.85
C THR A 338 -16.48 -5.58 5.40
N TYR A 339 -16.49 -4.30 5.76
CA TYR A 339 -15.41 -3.37 5.42
C TYR A 339 -14.84 -2.82 6.71
N ASN A 340 -13.52 -2.78 6.83
CA ASN A 340 -12.87 -2.58 8.14
C ASN A 340 -11.81 -1.48 8.16
N TRP A 341 -11.52 -0.88 7.01
CA TRP A 341 -10.40 0.05 6.90
C TRP A 341 -10.90 1.47 6.62
N PRO A 342 -10.65 2.45 7.50
CA PRO A 342 -10.80 3.85 7.15
C PRO A 342 -9.75 4.27 6.13
N SER A 343 -10.05 5.31 5.36
CA SER A 343 -9.07 6.01 4.52
C SER A 343 -7.96 6.66 5.36
N ILE A 344 -6.88 7.10 4.71
CA ILE A 344 -5.79 7.85 5.39
C ILE A 344 -6.30 9.12 6.08
N TYR A 345 -7.38 9.72 5.56
CA TYR A 345 -8.02 10.87 6.20
C TYR A 345 -8.64 10.47 7.54
N GLY A 346 -9.33 9.33 7.61
CA GLY A 346 -9.88 8.80 8.86
C GLY A 346 -8.80 8.44 9.87
N VAL A 347 -7.70 7.85 9.41
CA VAL A 347 -6.51 7.59 10.26
C VAL A 347 -5.96 8.90 10.83
N ALA A 348 -5.75 9.90 9.97
CA ALA A 348 -5.17 11.17 10.40
C ALA A 348 -6.12 11.95 11.33
N ILE A 349 -7.43 11.94 11.07
CA ILE A 349 -8.44 12.52 11.97
C ILE A 349 -8.39 11.82 13.32
N SER A 350 -8.36 10.49 13.34
CA SER A 350 -8.33 9.73 14.58
C SER A 350 -7.09 10.01 15.42
N GLU A 351 -5.95 10.35 14.82
CA GLU A 351 -4.69 10.50 15.58
C GLU A 351 -4.30 11.94 15.87
N PHE A 352 -4.69 12.88 15.02
CA PHE A 352 -4.31 14.28 15.12
C PHE A 352 -5.52 15.20 15.38
N GLY A 353 -6.74 14.66 15.43
CA GLY A 353 -7.97 15.45 15.53
C GLY A 353 -8.06 16.48 14.40
N TYR A 354 -8.48 17.71 14.70
CA TYR A 354 -8.55 18.80 13.71
C TYR A 354 -7.18 19.28 13.20
N LEU A 355 -6.07 18.89 13.84
CA LEU A 355 -4.72 19.23 13.38
C LEU A 355 -4.22 18.33 12.25
N PHE A 356 -5.01 17.35 11.84
CA PHE A 356 -4.59 16.36 10.85
C PHE A 356 -4.15 16.92 9.48
N PRO A 357 -4.56 18.10 8.98
CA PRO A 357 -3.97 18.66 7.76
C PRO A 357 -2.45 18.88 7.86
N ILE A 358 -1.92 19.11 9.08
CA ILE A 358 -0.47 19.22 9.33
C ILE A 358 0.25 17.91 9.02
N TYR A 359 -0.38 16.76 9.30
CA TYR A 359 0.17 15.46 8.93
C TYR A 359 0.41 15.35 7.41
N PHE A 360 -0.53 15.83 6.59
CA PHE A 360 -0.39 15.87 5.14
C PHE A 360 0.68 16.87 4.67
N LEU A 361 0.89 17.98 5.38
CA LEU A 361 1.99 18.90 5.13
C LEU A 361 3.34 18.17 5.33
N ILE A 362 3.51 17.46 6.44
CA ILE A 362 4.73 16.69 6.74
C ILE A 362 4.94 15.60 5.68
N LEU A 363 3.90 14.83 5.36
CA LEU A 363 3.96 13.79 4.32
C LEU A 363 4.38 14.37 2.97
N GLY A 364 3.76 15.47 2.53
CA GLY A 364 4.11 16.11 1.27
C GLY A 364 5.57 16.55 1.25
N SER A 365 6.06 17.11 2.36
CA SER A 365 7.46 17.50 2.48
C SER A 365 8.42 16.32 2.36
N VAL A 366 8.15 15.21 3.08
CA VAL A 366 8.97 13.99 3.02
C VAL A 366 8.97 13.42 1.61
N TYR A 367 7.80 13.29 0.98
CA TYR A 367 7.67 12.79 -0.38
C TYR A 367 8.44 13.67 -1.37
N GLY A 368 8.35 14.99 -1.26
CA GLY A 368 9.07 15.92 -2.13
C GLY A 368 10.60 15.76 -2.01
N LEU A 369 11.11 15.61 -0.79
CA LEU A 369 12.54 15.38 -0.56
C LEU A 369 13.02 14.04 -1.15
N VAL A 370 12.26 12.96 -0.93
CA VAL A 370 12.62 11.63 -1.46
C VAL A 370 12.56 11.61 -3.00
N PHE A 371 11.50 12.16 -3.61
CA PHE A 371 11.38 12.24 -5.06
C PHE A 371 12.50 13.03 -5.69
N ARG A 372 12.89 14.13 -5.05
CA ARG A 372 14.05 14.90 -5.49
C ARG A 372 15.35 14.11 -5.38
N ALA A 373 15.56 13.37 -4.28
CA ALA A 373 16.72 12.49 -4.14
C ALA A 373 16.77 11.45 -5.27
N CYS A 374 15.64 10.84 -5.62
CA CYS A 374 15.56 9.92 -6.77
C CYS A 374 16.00 10.58 -8.08
N CYS A 375 15.59 11.83 -8.32
CA CYS A 375 15.96 12.57 -9.52
C CYS A 375 17.46 12.87 -9.61
N ILE A 376 18.13 13.08 -8.47
CA ILE A 376 19.55 13.44 -8.38
C ILE A 376 20.43 12.18 -8.48
N PHE A 377 20.14 11.15 -7.69
CA PHE A 377 21.01 9.98 -7.56
C PHE A 377 20.77 8.90 -8.61
N ARG A 378 19.57 8.82 -9.20
CA ARG A 378 19.22 7.89 -10.31
C ARG A 378 19.61 6.41 -10.12
N THR A 379 19.82 5.95 -8.90
CA THR A 379 20.16 4.54 -8.64
C THR A 379 18.90 3.66 -8.63
N PRO A 380 19.03 2.34 -8.90
CA PRO A 380 17.89 1.41 -8.86
C PRO A 380 17.14 1.44 -7.53
N PHE A 381 17.88 1.58 -6.43
CA PHE A 381 17.32 1.69 -5.09
C PHE A 381 16.40 2.89 -4.96
N TYR A 382 16.82 4.09 -5.37
CA TYR A 382 15.96 5.26 -5.28
C TYR A 382 14.73 5.14 -6.20
N PHE A 383 14.86 4.54 -7.39
CA PHE A 383 13.69 4.30 -8.24
C PHE A 383 12.68 3.34 -7.61
N ALA A 384 13.14 2.28 -6.95
CA ALA A 384 12.27 1.38 -6.21
C ALA A 384 11.57 2.11 -5.04
N LEU A 385 12.31 2.94 -4.29
CA LEU A 385 11.73 3.76 -3.21
C LEU A 385 10.61 4.68 -3.73
N CYS A 386 10.88 5.39 -4.83
CA CYS A 386 9.91 6.26 -5.46
C CYS A 386 8.67 5.50 -5.97
N ALA A 387 8.84 4.28 -6.51
CA ALA A 387 7.72 3.45 -6.94
C ALA A 387 6.79 3.06 -5.77
N TYR A 388 7.39 2.70 -4.64
CA TYR A 388 6.66 2.37 -3.42
C TYR A 388 5.93 3.55 -2.80
N LEU A 389 6.54 4.74 -2.81
CA LEU A 389 5.87 5.94 -2.33
C LEU A 389 4.63 6.27 -3.18
N ILE A 390 4.71 6.22 -4.52
CA ILE A 390 3.52 6.42 -5.37
C ILE A 390 2.46 5.36 -5.10
N ASN A 391 2.87 4.08 -5.01
CA ASN A 391 1.95 3.00 -4.66
C ASN A 391 1.27 3.29 -3.31
N SER A 392 2.01 3.73 -2.30
CA SER A 392 1.46 4.10 -1.00
C SER A 392 0.39 5.20 -1.10
N VAL A 393 0.62 6.28 -1.88
CA VAL A 393 -0.42 7.32 -2.10
C VAL A 393 -1.66 6.73 -2.77
N LEU A 394 -1.49 5.87 -3.76
CA LEU A 394 -2.62 5.23 -4.44
C LEU A 394 -3.43 4.32 -3.51
N TRP A 395 -2.87 3.87 -2.39
CA TRP A 395 -3.55 3.06 -1.38
C TRP A 395 -4.13 3.86 -0.21
N TRP A 396 -4.07 5.19 -0.25
CA TRP A 396 -4.64 6.07 0.78
C TRP A 396 -6.15 5.94 0.97
N PHE A 397 -6.87 5.32 0.03
CA PHE A 397 -8.27 4.97 0.24
C PHE A 397 -8.45 3.89 1.33
N ALA A 398 -7.46 3.04 1.60
CA ALA A 398 -7.51 2.04 2.67
C ALA A 398 -6.31 2.25 3.63
N GLY A 399 -6.46 3.24 4.51
CA GLY A 399 -5.42 3.80 5.38
C GLY A 399 -4.72 2.82 6.31
N ILE A 400 -5.36 1.70 6.64
CA ILE A 400 -4.77 0.65 7.50
C ILE A 400 -4.15 -0.49 6.67
N ASN A 401 -4.42 -0.57 5.36
CA ASN A 401 -4.01 -1.70 4.51
C ASN A 401 -2.62 -1.56 3.87
N SER A 402 -1.78 -0.67 4.41
CA SER A 402 -0.36 -0.57 4.08
C SER A 402 0.41 -1.76 4.67
N TYR A 403 0.14 -2.97 4.19
CA TYR A 403 1.04 -4.13 4.28
C TYR A 403 2.46 -3.86 3.72
N ASP A 404 2.73 -2.64 3.22
CA ASP A 404 4.05 -2.05 2.97
C ASP A 404 4.92 -1.92 4.25
N ARG A 405 4.37 -2.29 5.42
CA ARG A 405 4.95 -2.34 6.79
C ARG A 405 6.37 -2.87 6.91
N TYR A 406 6.78 -3.85 6.11
CA TYR A 406 8.15 -4.41 6.15
C TYR A 406 9.09 -3.81 5.07
N PHE A 407 8.52 -3.02 4.17
CA PHE A 407 9.24 -2.48 3.02
C PHE A 407 9.73 -1.05 3.25
N GLY A 408 8.95 -0.22 3.95
CA GLY A 408 9.44 1.04 4.53
C GLY A 408 10.65 0.79 5.45
N ILE A 409 10.67 -0.37 6.10
CA ILE A 409 11.75 -0.87 6.97
C ILE A 409 13.02 -1.20 6.18
N PHE A 410 12.93 -2.07 5.18
CA PHE A 410 14.08 -2.43 4.34
C PHE A 410 14.64 -1.21 3.60
N PHE A 411 13.76 -0.32 3.11
CA PHE A 411 14.19 0.90 2.42
C PHE A 411 14.73 1.97 3.36
N THR A 412 14.18 2.14 4.56
CA THR A 412 14.73 3.07 5.54
C THR A 412 16.06 2.56 6.09
N ALA A 413 16.19 1.26 6.37
CA ALA A 413 17.44 0.64 6.79
C ALA A 413 18.53 0.74 5.70
N ILE A 414 18.19 0.50 4.42
CA ILE A 414 19.14 0.69 3.32
C ILE A 414 19.43 2.16 3.07
N PHE A 415 18.46 3.06 3.21
CA PHE A 415 18.68 4.50 3.12
C PHE A 415 19.64 4.98 4.22
N ILE A 416 19.39 4.60 5.47
CA ILE A 416 20.25 4.92 6.62
C ILE A 416 21.64 4.28 6.45
N PHE A 417 21.72 3.01 6.07
CA PHE A 417 23.01 2.34 5.83
C PHE A 417 23.79 2.99 4.68
N SER A 418 23.13 3.30 3.57
CA SER A 418 23.73 3.98 2.42
C SER A 418 24.19 5.40 2.78
N TYR A 419 23.46 6.08 3.66
CA TYR A 419 23.82 7.40 4.17
C TYR A 419 25.02 7.33 5.13
N ILE A 420 25.01 6.43 6.11
CA ILE A 420 26.09 6.23 7.10
C ILE A 420 27.40 5.81 6.42
N GLN A 421 27.35 4.85 5.50
CA GLN A 421 28.54 4.42 4.73
C GLN A 421 29.16 5.60 3.98
N ARG A 422 28.33 6.49 3.41
CA ARG A 422 28.79 7.67 2.66
C ARG A 422 29.33 8.79 3.56
N VAL A 423 28.79 8.99 4.76
CA VAL A 423 29.34 9.94 5.75
C VAL A 423 30.72 9.47 6.23
N LYS A 424 30.89 8.16 6.52
CA LYS A 424 32.18 7.58 6.91
C LYS A 424 33.26 7.71 5.81
N LEU A 425 32.88 7.56 4.54
CA LEU A 425 33.83 7.72 3.42
C LEU A 425 34.30 9.17 3.22
N LYS A 426 33.54 10.16 3.72
CA LYS A 426 33.95 11.57 3.71
C LYS A 426 34.80 11.98 4.92
N SER A 427 34.71 11.29 6.05
CA SER A 427 35.51 11.59 7.25
C SER A 427 36.91 10.97 7.24
N VAL A 428 37.25 10.22 6.20
CA VAL A 428 38.56 9.56 6.01
C VAL A 428 39.40 10.25 4.91
N LYS A 429 38.93 11.40 4.44
CA LYS A 429 39.72 12.36 3.64
C LYS A 429 39.90 13.64 4.44
#